data_AF-A0A495DL83-F1
#
_entry.id   AF-A0A495DL83-F1
#
_cell.length_a   1.000
_cell.length_b   1.000
_cell.length_c   1.000
_cell.angle_alpha   90.00
_cell.angle_beta   90.00
_cell.angle_gamma   90.00
#
_symmetry.space_group_name_H-M   'P 1'
#
loop_
_entity.id
_entity.type
_entity.pdbx_description
1 polymer ?
#
loop_
_entity_poly.entity_id
_entity_poly.type
_entity_poly.pdbx_seq_one_letter_code
_entity_poly.pdbx_strand_id
1 'polypeptide(L)'
;MRIPFALWSGVIAVLAVAALAGREYLNFGVIEFAHVWPIALKVAGVWLVLVVIVGIVSGLRKATTPPPSELPDDVAREIRRHPEH
;
A
#
# COMPACT_ATOMS: atom_id res chain seq x y z
N MET A 1 3.15 10.72 -11.64
CA MET A 1 2.12 10.57 -10.60
C MET A 1 2.52 9.43 -9.67
N ARG A 2 2.70 9.67 -8.36
CA ARG A 2 3.01 8.60 -7.40
C ARG A 2 1.73 7.82 -7.13
N ILE A 3 1.63 6.60 -7.64
CA ILE A 3 0.49 5.72 -7.38
C ILE A 3 0.47 5.40 -5.88
N PRO A 4 -0.65 5.61 -5.16
CA PRO A 4 -0.72 5.39 -3.73
C PRO A 4 -0.44 3.93 -3.38
N PHE A 5 0.26 3.71 -2.26
CA PHE A 5 0.68 2.39 -1.78
C PHE A 5 -0.48 1.37 -1.77
N ALA A 6 -1.69 1.80 -1.39
CA ALA A 6 -2.87 0.94 -1.37
C ALA A 6 -3.19 0.34 -2.75
N LEU A 7 -3.06 1.11 -3.83
CA LEU A 7 -3.33 0.64 -5.18
C LEU A 7 -2.26 -0.35 -5.65
N TRP A 8 -0.98 -0.04 -5.48
CA TRP A 8 0.11 -0.95 -5.90
C TRP A 8 0.15 -2.24 -5.08
N SER A 9 -0.02 -2.15 -3.76
CA SER A 9 -0.08 -3.33 -2.89
C SER A 9 -1.31 -4.20 -3.16
N GLY A 10 -2.44 -3.58 -3.55
CA GLY A 10 -3.64 -4.31 -3.95
C GLY A 10 -3.42 -5.11 -5.23
N VAL A 11 -2.74 -4.55 -6.24
CA VAL A 11 -2.37 -5.29 -7.46
C VAL A 11 -1.50 -6.49 -7.11
N ILE A 12 -0.50 -6.32 -6.23
CA ILE A 12 0.36 -7.44 -5.80
C ILE A 12 -0.45 -8.52 -5.07
N ALA A 13 -1.40 -8.14 -4.21
CA ALA A 13 -2.25 -9.08 -3.51
C ALA A 13 -3.13 -9.90 -4.49
N VAL A 14 -3.71 -9.25 -5.50
CA VAL A 14 -4.48 -9.91 -6.56
C VAL A 14 -3.60 -10.86 -7.35
N LEU A 15 -2.40 -10.43 -7.74
CA LEU A 15 -1.44 -11.27 -8.47
C LEU A 15 -1.00 -12.48 -7.64
N ALA A 16 -0.80 -12.33 -6.33
CA ALA A 16 -0.45 -13.43 -5.45
C ALA A 16 -1.57 -14.48 -5.38
N VAL A 17 -2.83 -14.05 -5.27
CA VAL A 17 -4.00 -14.95 -5.29
C VAL A 17 -4.13 -15.64 -6.65
N ALA A 18 -3.95 -14.90 -7.76
CA ALA A 18 -4.00 -15.45 -9.11
C ALA A 18 -2.90 -16.49 -9.36
N ALA A 19 -1.68 -16.25 -8.88
CA ALA A 19 -0.58 -17.21 -8.96
C ALA A 19 -0.88 -18.49 -8.16
N LEU A 20 -1.50 -18.36 -6.99
CA LEU A 20 -1.92 -19.49 -6.16
C LEU A 20 -3.00 -20.33 -6.85
N ALA A 21 -4.02 -19.67 -7.41
CA ALA A 21 -5.06 -20.32 -8.19
C ALA A 21 -4.50 -21.01 -9.45
N GLY A 22 -3.58 -20.35 -10.16
CA GLY A 22 -2.91 -20.90 -11.33
C GLY A 22 -2.06 -22.14 -11.01
N ARG A 23 -1.33 -22.12 -9.89
CA ARG A 23 -0.58 -23.29 -9.41
C ARG A 23 -1.51 -24.46 -9.14
N GLU A 24 -2.65 -24.22 -8.50
CA GLU A 24 -3.60 -25.28 -8.16
C GLU A 24 -4.26 -25.88 -9.40
N TYR A 25 -4.63 -25.03 -10.36
CA TYR A 25 -5.12 -25.46 -11.66
C TYR A 25 -4.12 -26.35 -12.41
N LEU A 26 -2.82 -26.00 -12.39
CA LEU A 26 -1.79 -26.78 -13.06
C LEU A 26 -1.50 -28.12 -12.38
N ASN A 27 -1.60 -28.20 -11.05
CA ASN A 27 -1.30 -29.43 -10.31
C ASN A 27 -2.46 -30.43 -10.30
N PHE A 28 -3.71 -29.95 -10.26
CA PHE A 28 -4.89 -30.81 -10.07
C PHE A 28 -5.91 -30.75 -11.22
N GLY A 29 -5.69 -29.91 -12.24
CA GLY A 29 -6.57 -29.79 -13.41
C GLY A 29 -7.93 -29.13 -13.15
N VAL A 30 -8.24 -28.81 -11.88
CA VAL A 30 -9.50 -28.20 -11.44
C VAL A 30 -9.18 -27.13 -10.40
N ILE A 31 -9.80 -25.95 -10.54
CA ILE A 31 -9.81 -24.95 -9.47
C ILE A 31 -10.93 -25.33 -8.51
N GLU A 32 -10.60 -26.03 -7.43
CA GLU A 32 -11.55 -26.17 -6.33
C GLU A 32 -11.62 -24.85 -5.57
N PHE A 33 -12.60 -24.02 -5.94
CA PHE A 33 -12.80 -22.69 -5.36
C PHE A 33 -12.90 -22.76 -3.82
N ALA A 34 -13.40 -23.87 -3.27
CA ALA A 34 -13.46 -24.13 -1.83
C ALA A 34 -12.08 -24.14 -1.13
N HIS A 35 -11.01 -24.55 -1.80
CA HIS A 35 -9.65 -24.59 -1.25
C HIS A 35 -8.92 -23.25 -1.37
N VAL A 36 -9.14 -22.53 -2.49
CA VAL A 36 -8.44 -21.26 -2.77
C VAL A 36 -9.11 -20.07 -2.07
N TRP A 37 -10.42 -20.13 -1.84
CA TRP A 37 -11.21 -19.05 -1.25
C TRP A 37 -10.81 -18.66 0.18
N PRO A 38 -10.60 -19.60 1.13
CA PRO A 38 -10.13 -19.25 2.47
C PRO A 38 -8.74 -18.59 2.46
N ILE A 39 -7.87 -18.99 1.52
CA ILE A 39 -6.54 -18.42 1.36
C ILE A 39 -6.64 -17.00 0.80
N ALA A 40 -7.46 -16.79 -0.23
CA ALA A 40 -7.72 -15.47 -0.78
C ALA A 40 -8.27 -14.50 0.28
N LEU A 41 -9.20 -14.96 1.13
CA LEU A 41 -9.71 -14.17 2.25
C LEU A 41 -8.62 -13.80 3.26
N LYS A 42 -7.71 -14.73 3.59
CA LYS A 42 -6.56 -14.44 4.46
C LYS A 42 -5.63 -13.39 3.83
N VAL A 43 -5.32 -13.53 2.54
CA VAL A 43 -4.48 -12.57 1.80
C VAL A 43 -5.15 -11.19 1.79
N ALA A 44 -6.44 -11.12 1.50
CA ALA A 44 -7.20 -9.87 1.52
C ALA A 44 -7.25 -9.25 2.92
N GLY A 45 -7.43 -10.06 3.97
CA GLY A 45 -7.42 -9.61 5.36
C GLY A 45 -6.07 -9.02 5.78
N VAL A 46 -4.96 -9.71 5.47
CA VAL A 46 -3.60 -9.20 5.75
C VAL A 46 -3.34 -7.91 4.98
N TRP A 47 -3.73 -7.85 3.70
CA TRP A 47 -3.59 -6.65 2.89
C TRP A 47 -4.35 -5.45 3.47
N LEU A 48 -5.61 -5.64 3.88
CA LEU A 48 -6.41 -4.58 4.52
C LEU A 48 -5.76 -4.06 5.80
N VAL A 49 -5.24 -4.95 6.65
CA VAL A 49 -4.53 -4.55 7.88
C VAL A 49 -3.32 -3.67 7.55
N LEU A 50 -2.51 -4.05 6.54
CA LEU A 50 -1.36 -3.26 6.13
C LEU A 50 -1.75 -1.89 5.59
N VAL A 51 -2.83 -1.80 4.80
CA VAL A 51 -3.33 -0.52 4.28
C VAL A 51 -3.75 0.40 5.44
N VAL A 52 -4.45 -0.13 6.44
CA VAL A 52 -4.87 0.63 7.62
C VAL A 52 -3.65 1.13 8.40
N ILE A 53 -2.65 0.27 8.65
CA ILE A 53 -1.42 0.66 9.37
C ILE A 53 -0.70 1.79 8.63
N VAL A 54 -0.51 1.67 7.31
CA VAL A 54 0.14 2.71 6.50
C VAL A 54 -0.67 4.01 6.51
N GLY A 55 -2.00 3.91 6.48
CA GLY A 55 -2.89 5.07 6.63
C GLY A 55 -2.70 5.79 7.96
N ILE A 56 -2.66 5.05 9.07
CA ILE A 56 -2.42 5.59 10.42
C ILE A 56 -1.04 6.25 10.48
N VAL A 57 0.02 5.57 10.05
CA VAL A 57 1.40 6.10 10.09
C VAL A 57 1.52 7.36 9.22
N SER A 58 0.92 7.37 8.03
CA SER A 58 0.92 8.53 7.14
C SER A 58 0.14 9.71 7.75
N GLY A 59 -1.00 9.43 8.39
CA GLY A 59 -1.79 10.42 9.12
C GLY A 59 -1.03 11.02 10.29
N LEU A 60 -0.40 10.19 11.12
CA LEU A 60 0.45 10.62 12.23
C LEU A 60 1.59 11.48 11.74
N ARG A 61 2.33 11.05 10.71
CA ARG A 61 3.42 11.83 10.12
C ARG A 61 2.93 13.19 9.64
N LYS A 62 1.77 13.25 8.99
CA LYS A 62 1.18 14.50 8.51
C LYS A 62 0.78 15.41 9.69
N ALA A 63 0.23 14.84 10.76
CA ALA A 63 -0.17 15.61 11.95
C ALA A 63 1.03 16.15 12.74
N THR A 64 2.16 15.44 12.76
CA THR A 64 3.39 15.86 13.45
C THR A 64 4.31 16.75 12.60
N THR A 65 4.01 16.94 11.31
CA THR A 65 4.82 17.79 10.43
C THR A 65 4.28 19.23 10.51
N PRO A 66 5.09 20.21 10.95
CA PRO A 66 4.66 21.60 11.00
C PRO A 66 4.18 22.08 9.62
N PRO A 67 3.06 22.80 9.54
CA PRO A 67 2.60 23.35 8.27
C PRO A 67 3.65 24.35 7.73
N PRO A 68 3.77 24.52 6.39
CA PRO A 68 4.77 25.41 5.79
C PRO A 68 4.69 26.87 6.26
N SER A 69 3.53 27.29 6.78
CA SER A 69 3.30 28.61 7.36
C SER A 69 3.96 28.83 8.72
N GLU A 70 4.44 27.78 9.38
CA GLU A 70 5.13 27.82 10.68
C GLU A 70 6.65 27.58 10.54
N LEU A 71 7.17 27.46 9.32
CA LEU A 71 8.60 27.37 9.08
C LEU A 71 9.27 28.73 9.38
N PRO A 72 10.37 28.77 10.16
CA PRO A 72 11.16 29.98 10.32
C PRO A 72 11.54 30.58 8.96
N ASP A 73 11.51 31.91 8.85
CA ASP A 73 11.70 32.64 7.58
C ASP A 73 12.99 32.24 6.85
N ASP A 74 14.03 31.87 7.60
CA ASP A 74 15.32 31.42 7.09
C ASP A 74 15.19 30.11 6.29
N VAL A 75 14.41 29.16 6.82
CA VAL A 75 14.15 27.85 6.18
C VAL A 75 13.20 28.01 4.99
N ALA A 76 12.18 28.87 5.12
CA ALA A 76 11.25 29.16 4.02
C ALA A 76 11.93 29.91 2.85
N ARG A 77 13.00 30.65 3.12
CA ARG A 77 13.83 31.32 2.10
C ARG A 77 14.78 30.34 1.43
N GLU A 78 15.35 29.40 2.17
CA GLU A 78 16.23 28.35 1.64
C GLU A 78 15.47 27.39 0.71
N ILE A 79 14.27 26.91 1.11
CA ILE A 79 13.41 26.05 0.27
C ILE A 79 12.97 26.76 -1.02
N ARG A 80 12.76 28.08 -0.98
CA ARG A 80 12.45 28.88 -2.19
C ARG A 80 13.64 29.04 -3.13
N ARG A 81 14.87 29.04 -2.60
CA ARG A 81 16.10 29.10 -3.41
C ARG A 81 16.48 27.75 -4.01
N HIS A 82 16.14 26.66 -3.33
CA HIS A 82 16.44 25.29 -3.76
C HIS A 82 15.19 24.41 -3.71
N PRO A 83 14.24 24.59 -4.65
CA PRO A 83 12.97 23.86 -4.67
C PRO A 83 13.12 22.36 -5.05
N GLU A 84 14.32 21.93 -5.43
CA GLU A 84 14.61 20.62 -6.02
C GLU A 84 14.91 19.52 -4.97
N HIS A 85 15.01 19.85 -3.67
CA HIS A 85 15.37 18.94 -2.58
C HIS A 85 14.18 18.48 -1.74
#